data_AF-A0A942NJP9-F1
#
_entry.id   AF-A0A942NJP9-F1
#
_cell.length_a   1.000
_cell.length_b   1.000
_cell.length_c   1.000
_cell.angle_alpha   90.00
_cell.angle_beta   90.00
_cell.angle_gamma   90.00
#
_symmetry.space_group_name_H-M   'P 1'
#
loop_
_entity.id
_entity.type
_entity.pdbx_description
1 polymer ?
#
loop_
_entity_poly.entity_id
_entity_poly.type
_entity_poly.pdbx_seq_one_letter_code
_entity_poly.pdbx_strand_id
1 'polypeptide(L)'
;MHDENTMNPISSLSEDDLLIWVEARSEQLYAQARMLVDDYWRQLKSRHEKYGKTESGRIGVRIRRRESSYSFSIEWYRMATLHQNGQNKPIAQYLKKGLGYRYPLQRILKGEPDWEAKLVEELETEFVDIRKQVDCLGKIRDAVQNYRKATQARIE
;
A
#
# COMPACT_ATOMS: atom_id res chain seq x y z
N MET A 1 -0.49 -4.62 -59.69
CA MET A 1 0.63 -5.33 -59.03
C MET A 1 1.35 -4.33 -58.13
N HIS A 2 1.74 -4.80 -56.95
CA HIS A 2 2.59 -4.20 -55.91
C HIS A 2 1.87 -3.86 -54.60
N ASP A 3 1.70 -4.94 -53.83
CA ASP A 3 2.10 -5.12 -52.44
C ASP A 3 1.57 -4.14 -51.39
N GLU A 4 0.37 -4.47 -50.91
CA GLU A 4 0.05 -4.38 -49.49
C GLU A 4 0.84 -5.46 -48.74
N ASN A 5 1.96 -5.09 -48.13
CA ASN A 5 2.49 -5.88 -47.02
C ASN A 5 3.00 -4.95 -45.92
N THR A 6 2.08 -4.24 -45.29
CA THR A 6 2.31 -3.60 -44.00
C THR A 6 2.27 -4.71 -42.94
N MET A 7 3.34 -5.49 -42.83
CA MET A 7 3.55 -6.34 -41.67
C MET A 7 3.75 -5.43 -40.45
N ASN A 8 2.68 -5.21 -39.70
CA ASN A 8 2.81 -4.83 -38.30
C ASN A 8 3.56 -5.97 -37.59
N PRO A 9 4.76 -5.74 -37.03
CA PRO A 9 5.32 -6.72 -36.12
C PRO A 9 4.45 -6.66 -34.86
N ILE A 10 3.61 -7.66 -34.65
CA ILE A 10 3.03 -7.91 -33.34
C ILE A 10 4.23 -8.24 -32.45
N SER A 11 4.76 -7.22 -31.76
CA SER A 11 5.79 -7.42 -30.74
C SER A 11 5.22 -8.41 -29.74
N SER A 12 5.74 -9.65 -29.75
CA SER A 12 5.31 -10.67 -28.81
C SER A 12 5.75 -10.25 -27.42
N LEU A 13 4.79 -9.97 -26.52
CA LEU A 13 5.06 -9.67 -25.12
C LEU A 13 5.76 -10.87 -24.48
N SER A 14 7.00 -10.70 -24.01
CA SER A 14 7.72 -11.73 -23.28
C SER A 14 7.28 -11.78 -21.81
N GLU A 15 7.62 -12.87 -21.13
CA GLU A 15 7.41 -12.98 -19.68
C GLU A 15 8.22 -11.93 -18.90
N ASP A 16 9.40 -11.55 -19.38
CA ASP A 16 10.21 -10.49 -18.74
C ASP A 16 9.54 -9.13 -18.91
N ASP A 17 8.97 -8.84 -20.08
CA ASP A 17 8.20 -7.61 -20.31
C ASP A 17 7.01 -7.52 -19.34
N LEU A 18 6.33 -8.65 -19.10
CA LEU A 18 5.23 -8.70 -18.14
C LEU A 18 5.69 -8.45 -16.70
N LEU A 19 6.83 -9.01 -16.29
CA LEU A 19 7.39 -8.77 -14.95
C LEU A 19 7.85 -7.32 -14.76
N ILE A 20 8.48 -6.73 -15.78
CA ILE A 20 8.86 -5.31 -15.81
C ILE A 20 7.60 -4.43 -15.70
N TRP A 21 6.53 -4.77 -16.42
CA TRP A 21 5.26 -4.06 -16.34
C TRP A 21 4.63 -4.16 -14.94
N VAL A 22 4.65 -5.35 -14.32
CA VAL A 22 4.15 -5.55 -12.95
C VAL A 22 4.93 -4.69 -11.96
N GLU A 23 6.27 -4.67 -12.08
CA GLU A 23 7.13 -3.84 -11.24
C GLU A 23 6.81 -2.36 -11.40
N ALA A 24 6.79 -1.86 -12.63
CA ALA A 24 6.47 -0.46 -12.93
C ALA A 24 5.10 -0.06 -12.38
N ARG A 25 4.10 -0.94 -12.48
CA ARG A 25 2.77 -0.68 -11.93
C ARG A 25 2.75 -0.68 -10.40
N SER A 26 3.53 -1.56 -9.77
CA SER A 26 3.71 -1.57 -8.31
C SER A 26 4.37 -0.28 -7.82
N GLU A 27 5.39 0.23 -8.51
CA GLU A 27 6.02 1.52 -8.20
C GLU A 27 5.07 2.70 -8.31
N GLN A 28 4.23 2.74 -9.34
CA GLN A 28 3.20 3.76 -9.49
C GLN A 28 2.22 3.77 -8.31
N LEU A 29 1.77 2.59 -7.88
CA LEU A 29 0.90 2.45 -6.72
C LEU A 29 1.60 2.85 -5.42
N TYR A 30 2.90 2.53 -5.29
CA TYR A 30 3.70 2.93 -4.14
C TYR A 30 3.82 4.46 -4.06
N ALA A 31 4.12 5.12 -5.18
CA ALA A 31 4.20 6.58 -5.25
C ALA A 31 2.84 7.23 -4.91
N GLN A 32 1.74 6.71 -5.44
CA GLN A 32 0.40 7.17 -5.11
C GLN A 32 0.10 7.02 -3.61
N ALA A 33 0.36 5.84 -3.04
CA ALA A 33 0.17 5.60 -1.61
C ALA A 33 1.03 6.55 -0.76
N ARG A 34 2.27 6.81 -1.20
CA ARG A 34 3.20 7.69 -0.50
C ARG A 34 2.69 9.12 -0.46
N MET A 35 2.17 9.64 -1.57
CA MET A 35 1.55 10.97 -1.63
C MET A 35 0.39 11.10 -0.66
N LEU A 36 -0.51 10.11 -0.62
CA LEU A 36 -1.66 10.09 0.30
C LEU A 36 -1.21 10.05 1.77
N VAL A 37 -0.21 9.23 2.08
CA VAL A 37 0.36 9.13 3.44
C VAL A 37 1.03 10.44 3.85
N ASP A 38 1.80 11.06 2.96
CA ASP A 38 2.50 12.31 3.26
C ASP A 38 1.51 13.48 3.44
N ASP A 39 0.42 13.51 2.66
CA ASP A 39 -0.66 14.47 2.85
C ASP A 39 -1.39 14.28 4.18
N TYR A 40 -1.70 13.03 4.56
CA TYR A 40 -2.27 12.71 5.89
C TYR A 40 -1.41 13.28 7.02
N TRP A 41 -0.10 13.02 7.00
CA TRP A 41 0.81 13.50 8.04
C TRP A 41 0.93 15.03 8.05
N ARG A 42 0.83 15.69 6.89
CA ARG A 42 0.79 17.15 6.79
C ARG A 42 -0.46 17.72 7.45
N GLN A 43 -1.63 17.13 7.17
CA GLN A 43 -2.89 17.55 7.77
C GLN A 43 -2.91 17.32 9.28
N LEU A 44 -2.43 16.16 9.74
CA LEU A 44 -2.30 15.82 11.16
C LEU A 44 -1.40 16.82 11.89
N LYS A 45 -0.23 17.14 11.32
CA LYS A 45 0.70 18.12 11.88
C LYS A 45 0.08 19.51 11.97
N SER A 46 -0.57 19.98 10.90
CA SER A 46 -1.24 21.29 10.87
C SER A 46 -2.36 21.39 11.92
N ARG A 47 -3.13 20.31 12.13
CA ARG A 47 -4.15 20.23 13.18
C ARG A 47 -3.53 20.29 14.57
N HIS A 48 -2.46 19.54 14.83
CA HIS A 48 -1.77 19.58 16.13
C HIS A 48 -1.23 20.97 16.47
N GLU A 49 -0.67 21.69 15.48
CA GLU A 49 -0.19 23.06 15.67
C GLU A 49 -1.33 24.04 15.99
N LYS A 50 -2.52 23.82 15.44
CA LYS A 50 -3.68 24.72 15.59
C LYS A 50 -4.51 24.48 16.86
N TYR A 51 -4.69 23.22 17.28
CA TYR A 51 -5.63 22.85 18.35
C TYR A 51 -4.96 22.23 19.59
N GLY A 52 -3.64 22.03 19.57
CA GLY A 52 -2.89 21.48 20.69
C GLY A 52 -3.18 20.00 20.98
N LYS A 53 -2.85 19.54 22.18
CA LYS A 53 -2.91 18.10 22.57
C LYS A 53 -4.32 17.59 22.91
N THR A 54 -5.28 18.47 23.15
CA THR A 54 -6.64 18.10 23.57
C THR A 54 -7.50 17.53 22.44
N GLU A 55 -7.13 17.82 21.18
CA GLU A 55 -7.80 17.27 19.97
C GLU A 55 -6.85 16.43 19.10
N SER A 56 -5.74 15.95 19.67
CA SER A 56 -4.72 15.22 18.91
C SER A 56 -5.24 13.83 18.51
N GLY A 57 -5.36 13.60 17.22
CA GLY A 57 -5.64 12.30 16.66
C GLY A 57 -4.55 11.27 17.00
N ARG A 58 -4.93 10.01 17.17
CA ARG A 58 -4.00 8.93 17.58
C ARG A 58 -3.85 7.86 16.52
N ILE A 59 -4.39 8.07 15.33
CA ILE A 59 -4.26 7.12 14.24
C ILE A 59 -3.07 7.54 13.36
N GLY A 60 -2.18 6.59 13.12
CA GLY A 60 -1.05 6.75 12.22
C GLY A 60 -1.20 5.82 11.02
N VAL A 61 -0.62 6.21 9.90
CA VAL A 61 -0.48 5.36 8.71
C VAL A 61 0.97 5.25 8.29
N ARG A 62 1.36 4.07 7.82
CA ARG A 62 2.68 3.81 7.26
C ARG A 62 2.60 2.90 6.05
N ILE A 63 3.62 3.02 5.20
CA ILE A 63 3.89 2.07 4.13
C ILE A 63 5.05 1.19 4.58
N ARG A 64 4.94 -0.13 4.44
CA ARG A 64 6.04 -1.06 4.67
C ARG A 64 6.38 -1.76 3.37
N ARG A 65 7.66 -1.80 3.05
CA ARG A 65 8.19 -2.46 1.87
C ARG A 65 9.47 -3.20 2.28
N ARG A 66 9.67 -4.41 1.77
CA ARG A 66 10.99 -5.05 1.87
C ARG A 66 11.79 -4.67 0.63
N GLU A 67 13.09 -4.42 0.80
CA GLU A 67 13.97 -3.99 -0.28
C GLU A 67 13.95 -4.95 -1.49
N SER A 68 13.76 -6.25 -1.25
CA SER A 68 13.68 -7.30 -2.28
C SER A 68 12.27 -7.65 -2.76
N SER A 69 11.22 -6.93 -2.34
CA SER A 69 9.84 -7.25 -2.71
C SER A 69 9.21 -6.20 -3.62
N TYR A 70 8.68 -6.66 -4.76
CA TYR A 70 7.76 -5.93 -5.65
C TYR A 70 6.39 -5.61 -5.02
N SER A 71 6.29 -5.64 -3.69
CA SER A 71 5.05 -5.50 -2.94
C SER A 71 5.29 -4.61 -1.74
N PHE A 72 4.26 -3.88 -1.33
CA PHE A 72 4.25 -3.10 -0.11
C PHE A 72 2.91 -3.26 0.62
N SER A 73 2.87 -2.95 1.91
CA SER A 73 1.65 -2.88 2.70
C SER A 73 1.39 -1.45 3.16
N ILE A 74 0.12 -1.05 3.17
CA ILE A 74 -0.34 0.20 3.79
C ILE A 74 -1.05 -0.19 5.08
N GLU A 75 -0.52 0.26 6.21
CA GLU A 75 -0.95 -0.15 7.55
C GLU A 75 -1.37 1.05 8.38
N TRP A 76 -2.60 1.00 8.88
CA TRP A 76 -3.01 1.82 10.01
C TRP A 76 -2.44 1.24 11.32
N TYR A 77 -2.04 2.13 12.22
CA TYR A 77 -1.61 1.81 13.57
C TYR A 77 -2.10 2.87 14.56
N ARG A 78 -2.15 2.54 15.85
CA ARG A 78 -2.43 3.53 16.90
C ARG A 78 -1.11 4.06 17.45
N MET A 79 -0.96 5.38 17.48
CA MET A 79 0.11 6.07 18.19
C MET A 79 -0.17 5.97 19.68
N ALA A 80 0.75 5.35 20.41
CA ALA A 80 0.68 5.22 21.85
C ALA A 80 2.05 5.52 22.47
N THR A 81 2.09 5.64 23.79
CA THR A 81 3.32 5.87 24.54
C THR A 81 3.49 4.72 25.52
N LEU A 82 4.66 4.09 25.52
CA LEU A 82 5.04 3.09 26.51
C LEU A 82 5.96 3.74 27.54
N HIS A 83 5.64 3.59 28.82
CA HIS A 83 6.54 3.98 29.90
C HIS A 83 7.53 2.83 30.16
N GLN A 84 8.82 3.08 29.92
CA GLN A 84 9.87 2.09 30.12
C GLN A 84 11.14 2.78 30.66
N ASN A 85 11.70 2.25 31.75
CA ASN A 85 12.91 2.76 32.41
C ASN A 85 12.83 4.26 32.75
N GLY A 86 11.70 4.73 33.29
CA GLY A 86 11.48 6.13 33.65
C GLY A 86 11.28 7.08 32.46
N GLN A 87 11.25 6.58 31.23
CA GLN A 87 11.08 7.38 30.02
C GLN A 87 9.82 6.98 29.24
N ASN A 88 9.19 7.98 28.63
CA ASN A 88 8.05 7.79 27.75
C ASN A 88 8.53 7.62 26.31
N LYS A 89 8.32 6.43 25.73
CA LYS A 89 8.71 6.12 24.35
C LYS A 89 7.47 6.02 23.45
N PRO A 90 7.44 6.70 22.30
CA PRO A 90 6.36 6.52 21.33
C PRO A 90 6.44 5.11 20.73
N ILE A 91 5.29 4.45 20.62
CA ILE A 91 5.14 3.14 20.02
C ILE A 91 4.01 3.15 18.98
N ALA A 92 4.16 2.32 17.95
CA ALA A 92 3.12 2.05 16.96
C ALA A 92 2.38 0.77 17.36
N GLN A 93 1.21 0.91 17.99
CA GLN A 93 0.36 -0.21 18.35
C GLN A 93 -0.35 -0.75 17.11
N TYR A 94 -0.18 -2.05 16.85
CA TYR A 94 -0.77 -2.72 15.70
C TYR A 94 -2.31 -2.68 15.73
N LEU A 95 -2.91 -2.33 14.59
CA LEU A 95 -4.34 -2.45 14.36
C LEU A 95 -4.62 -3.64 13.44
N LYS A 96 -5.53 -4.54 13.84
CA LYS A 96 -5.88 -5.71 13.06
C LYS A 96 -6.83 -5.34 11.92
N LYS A 97 -6.38 -5.47 10.68
CA LYS A 97 -7.22 -5.29 9.47
C LYS A 97 -8.32 -6.36 9.35
N GLY A 98 -8.01 -7.59 9.74
CA GLY A 98 -8.90 -8.73 9.46
C GLY A 98 -8.84 -9.18 8.00
N LEU A 99 -9.90 -9.88 7.57
CA LEU A 99 -10.05 -10.41 6.21
C LEU A 99 -10.40 -9.28 5.22
N GLY A 100 -10.02 -9.45 3.95
CA GLY A 100 -10.26 -8.46 2.90
C GLY A 100 -9.29 -7.28 2.93
N TYR A 101 -9.60 -6.20 2.20
CA TYR A 101 -8.67 -5.08 1.98
C TYR A 101 -8.97 -3.85 2.86
N ARG A 102 -10.14 -3.81 3.52
CA ARG A 102 -10.60 -2.69 4.34
C ARG A 102 -10.40 -2.98 5.83
N TYR A 103 -9.91 -2.01 6.58
CA TYR A 103 -9.88 -2.05 8.04
C TYR A 103 -11.29 -1.86 8.64
N PRO A 104 -11.61 -2.46 9.80
CA PRO A 104 -12.88 -2.26 10.47
C PRO A 104 -12.92 -0.88 11.15
N LEU A 105 -13.21 0.17 10.37
CA LEU A 105 -13.06 1.57 10.78
C LEU A 105 -13.82 1.92 12.07
N GLN A 106 -15.08 1.48 12.20
CA GLN A 106 -15.88 1.69 13.42
C GLN A 106 -15.18 1.21 14.70
N ARG A 107 -14.41 0.11 14.62
CA ARG A 107 -13.66 -0.42 15.74
C ARG A 107 -12.37 0.34 15.98
N ILE A 108 -11.63 0.67 14.93
CA ILE A 108 -10.30 1.29 15.09
C ILE A 108 -10.40 2.77 15.45
N LEU A 109 -11.45 3.46 15.00
CA LEU A 109 -11.69 4.90 15.22
C LEU A 109 -12.48 5.20 16.50
N LYS A 110 -12.81 4.18 17.30
CA LYS A 110 -13.57 4.38 18.54
C LYS A 110 -12.82 5.30 19.50
N GLY A 111 -13.40 6.45 19.79
CA GLY A 111 -12.85 7.45 20.70
C GLY A 111 -11.83 8.40 20.08
N GLU A 112 -11.63 8.33 18.76
CA GLU A 112 -10.84 9.31 18.01
C GLU A 112 -11.72 10.52 17.63
N PRO A 113 -11.12 11.71 17.42
CA PRO A 113 -11.88 12.91 17.03
C PRO A 113 -12.59 12.75 15.67
N ASP A 114 -13.79 13.33 15.53
CA ASP A 114 -14.58 13.27 14.29
C ASP A 114 -13.82 13.69 13.03
N TRP A 115 -12.93 14.68 13.16
CA TRP A 115 -12.12 15.16 12.04
C TRP A 115 -11.09 14.12 11.59
N GLU A 116 -10.49 13.37 12.52
CA GLU A 116 -9.53 12.30 12.19
C GLU A 116 -10.29 11.11 11.63
N ALA A 117 -11.46 10.79 12.19
CA ALA A 117 -12.31 9.72 11.70
C ALA A 117 -12.70 9.92 10.23
N LYS A 118 -13.17 11.12 9.86
CA LYS A 118 -13.51 11.46 8.47
C LYS A 118 -12.31 11.35 7.53
N LEU A 119 -11.16 11.91 7.93
CA LEU A 119 -9.94 11.84 7.13
C LEU A 119 -9.46 10.39 6.91
N VAL A 120 -9.54 9.56 7.95
CA VAL A 120 -9.19 8.13 7.85
C VAL A 120 -10.19 7.38 6.98
N GLU A 121 -11.49 7.69 7.05
CA GLU A 121 -12.53 7.08 6.21
C GLU A 121 -12.33 7.37 4.71
N GLU A 122 -12.01 8.62 4.38
CA GLU A 122 -11.69 9.05 3.01
C GLU A 122 -10.45 8.31 2.49
N LEU A 123 -9.34 8.37 3.24
CA LEU A 123 -8.08 7.71 2.83
C LEU A 123 -8.18 6.19 2.79
N GLU A 124 -8.93 5.58 3.69
CA GLU A 124 -9.10 4.13 3.69
C GLU A 124 -9.86 3.67 2.44
N THR A 125 -10.73 4.49 1.86
CA THR A 125 -11.38 4.18 0.59
C THR A 125 -10.35 4.05 -0.53
N GLU A 126 -9.42 5.00 -0.64
CA GLU A 126 -8.31 4.94 -1.60
C GLU A 126 -7.35 3.78 -1.32
N PHE A 127 -6.98 3.57 -0.05
CA PHE A 127 -6.06 2.50 0.32
C PHE A 127 -6.64 1.11 0.09
N VAL A 128 -7.95 0.93 0.19
CA VAL A 128 -8.60 -0.34 -0.17
C VAL A 128 -8.33 -0.69 -1.63
N ASP A 129 -8.44 0.27 -2.53
CA ASP A 129 -8.26 0.02 -3.96
C ASP A 129 -6.80 -0.15 -4.33
N ILE A 130 -5.87 0.57 -3.69
CA ILE A 130 -4.44 0.33 -3.83
C ILE A 130 -4.07 -1.08 -3.33
N ARG A 131 -4.54 -1.48 -2.14
CA ARG A 131 -4.26 -2.82 -1.58
C ARG A 131 -4.79 -3.94 -2.48
N LYS A 132 -5.98 -3.78 -3.08
CA LYS A 132 -6.51 -4.73 -4.07
C LYS A 132 -5.59 -4.86 -5.28
N GLN A 133 -5.16 -3.74 -5.85
CA GLN A 133 -4.31 -3.74 -7.04
C GLN A 133 -2.94 -4.36 -6.76
N VAL A 134 -2.32 -4.03 -5.63
CA VAL A 134 -1.03 -4.63 -5.21
C VAL A 134 -1.16 -6.15 -5.05
N ASP A 135 -2.25 -6.65 -4.45
CA ASP A 135 -2.50 -8.09 -4.32
C ASP A 135 -2.67 -8.77 -5.69
N CYS A 136 -3.42 -8.16 -6.62
CA CYS A 136 -3.55 -8.67 -7.98
C CYS A 136 -2.21 -8.73 -8.72
N LEU A 137 -1.39 -7.67 -8.63
CA LEU A 137 -0.06 -7.63 -9.23
C LEU A 137 0.86 -8.71 -8.66
N GLY A 138 0.81 -8.93 -7.34
CA GLY A 138 1.52 -10.02 -6.69
C GLY A 138 1.14 -11.39 -7.25
N LYS A 139 -0.16 -11.64 -7.45
CA LYS A 139 -0.65 -12.90 -8.05
C LYS A 139 -0.19 -13.09 -9.49
N ILE A 140 -0.17 -12.02 -10.31
CA ILE A 140 0.33 -12.08 -11.69
C ILE A 140 1.81 -12.48 -11.69
N ARG A 141 2.64 -11.79 -10.89
CA ARG A 141 4.06 -12.11 -10.73
C ARG A 141 4.24 -13.57 -10.32
N ASP A 142 3.54 -14.02 -9.29
CA ASP A 142 3.69 -15.37 -8.74
C ASP A 142 3.29 -16.42 -9.78
N ALA A 143 2.23 -16.17 -10.57
CA ALA A 143 1.82 -17.05 -11.66
C ALA A 143 2.92 -17.18 -12.74
N VAL A 144 3.51 -16.07 -13.18
CA VAL A 144 4.61 -16.08 -14.17
C VAL A 144 5.83 -16.83 -13.62
N GLN A 145 6.22 -16.56 -12.37
CA GLN A 145 7.35 -17.23 -11.74
C GLN A 145 7.12 -18.74 -11.58
N ASN A 146 5.91 -19.15 -11.23
CA ASN A 146 5.55 -20.56 -11.11
C ASN A 146 5.55 -21.25 -12.49
N TYR A 147 5.08 -20.57 -13.53
CA TYR A 147 5.14 -21.07 -14.91
C TYR A 147 6.59 -21.33 -15.34
N ARG A 148 7.49 -20.34 -15.15
CA ARG A 148 8.93 -20.48 -15.44
C ARG A 148 9.57 -21.68 -14.75
N LYS A 149 9.27 -21.86 -13.46
CA LYS A 149 9.79 -23.01 -12.70
C LYS A 149 9.30 -24.34 -13.29
N ALA A 150 8.02 -24.42 -13.65
CA ALA A 150 7.42 -25.62 -14.20
C ALA A 150 7.94 -25.98 -15.61
N THR A 151 8.31 -24.99 -16.42
CA THR A 151 8.87 -25.21 -17.76
C THR A 151 10.37 -25.47 -17.73
N GLN A 152 11.13 -24.80 -16.86
CA GLN A 152 12.56 -25.06 -16.69
C GLN A 152 12.83 -26.48 -16.15
N ALA A 153 12.00 -26.95 -15.20
CA ALA A 153 12.11 -28.29 -14.61
C ALA A 153 11.76 -29.45 -15.58
N ARG A 154 11.37 -29.16 -16.82
CA ARG A 154 11.12 -30.17 -17.87
C ARG A 154 12.32 -30.37 -18.81
N ILE A 155 13.34 -29.54 -18.70
CA ILE A 155 14.51 -29.52 -19.59
C ILE A 155 15.75 -30.16 -18.91
N GLU A 156 15.68 -30.42 -17.60
CA GLU A 156 16.65 -31.19 -16.82
C GLU A 156 16.12 -32.60 -16.51
#